data_AF-A0A0H1BJJ2-F1
#
_entry.id   AF-A0A0H1BJJ2-F1
#
_cell.length_a   1.000
_cell.length_b   1.000
_cell.length_c   1.000
_cell.angle_alpha   90.00
_cell.angle_beta   90.00
_cell.angle_gamma   90.00
#
_symmetry.space_group_name_H-M   'P 1'
#
loop_
_entity.id
_entity.type
_entity.pdbx_description
1 polymer ?
#
loop_
_entity_poly.entity_id
_entity_poly.type
_entity_poly.pdbx_seq_one_letter_code
_entity_poly.pdbx_strand_id
1 'polypeptide(L)'
;SHRRGYVRRRLVRCIGGDGAGADGGTEFVEWDGAGLAGELVGSNYDGDGDGEEEPYVPRDEDFELLEVSAGSLVLIHGNVLHQSERNTSDVSRFAYTFHVIEGAEEWTYDERNWLQPEPGEGFTRLYAQSY
;
A
#
# COMPACT_ATOMS: atom_id res chain seq x y z
N SER A 1 5.01 21.57 4.95
CA SER A 1 4.21 20.99 6.05
C SER A 1 3.42 19.84 5.47
N HIS A 2 3.94 18.62 5.51
CA HIS A 2 3.26 17.46 4.93
C HIS A 2 2.02 17.14 5.77
N ARG A 3 0.82 17.29 5.20
CA ARG A 3 -0.38 16.66 5.76
C ARG A 3 -0.26 15.17 5.48
N ARG A 4 0.09 14.43 6.52
CA ARG A 4 0.30 12.98 6.44
C ARG A 4 -1.03 12.32 6.80
N GLY A 5 -1.84 12.06 5.78
CA GLY A 5 -3.10 11.34 5.94
C GLY A 5 -2.85 9.89 6.36
N TYR A 6 -3.70 9.36 7.23
CA TYR A 6 -3.69 7.95 7.59
C TYR A 6 -4.55 7.17 6.60
N VAL A 7 -4.06 6.02 6.14
CA VAL A 7 -4.88 5.04 5.43
C VAL A 7 -5.88 4.48 6.44
N ARG A 8 -7.17 4.85 6.32
CA ARG A 8 -8.25 4.40 7.21
C ARG A 8 -9.00 3.18 6.68
N ARG A 9 -8.92 2.95 5.38
CA ARG A 9 -9.58 1.84 4.69
C ARG A 9 -8.64 1.23 3.67
N ARG A 10 -8.72 -0.08 3.48
CA ARG A 10 -7.98 -0.81 2.45
C ARG A 10 -8.94 -1.54 1.51
N LEU A 11 -8.52 -1.66 0.25
CA LEU A 11 -9.22 -2.45 -0.75
C LEU A 11 -8.85 -3.92 -0.60
N VAL A 12 -9.85 -4.79 -0.52
CA VAL A 12 -9.70 -6.23 -0.33
C VAL A 12 -10.63 -6.99 -1.26
N ARG A 13 -10.36 -8.28 -1.51
CA ARG A 13 -11.31 -9.14 -2.24
C ARG A 13 -12.54 -9.43 -1.39
N CYS A 14 -13.70 -9.56 -2.04
CA CYS A 14 -14.88 -10.10 -1.38
C CYS A 14 -14.65 -11.58 -1.06
N ILE A 15 -14.90 -12.01 0.18
CA ILE A 15 -15.00 -13.44 0.50
C ILE A 15 -16.45 -13.83 0.21
N GLY A 16 -16.64 -14.62 -0.85
CA GLY A 16 -17.93 -15.18 -1.18
C GLY A 16 -18.48 -16.06 -0.06
N GLY A 17 -19.76 -15.93 0.25
CA GLY A 17 -20.46 -16.97 1.02
C GLY A 17 -20.47 -18.30 0.28
N ASP A 18 -20.76 -19.39 1.00
CA ASP A 18 -20.68 -20.80 0.58
C ASP A 18 -21.67 -21.22 -0.53
N GLY A 19 -21.72 -20.48 -1.64
CA GLY A 19 -22.62 -20.70 -2.77
C GLY A 19 -21.91 -20.55 -4.11
N ALA A 20 -22.18 -21.48 -5.02
CA ALA A 20 -21.75 -21.42 -6.41
C ALA A 20 -22.38 -20.20 -7.10
N GLY A 21 -21.67 -19.06 -7.05
CA GLY A 21 -22.13 -17.78 -7.60
C GLY A 21 -21.70 -16.55 -6.79
N ALA A 22 -20.63 -16.62 -6.00
CA ALA A 22 -20.09 -15.46 -5.32
C ALA A 22 -19.27 -14.59 -6.30
N ASP A 23 -19.88 -13.49 -6.74
CA ASP A 23 -19.25 -12.52 -7.63
C ASP A 23 -17.94 -11.99 -7.02
N GLY A 24 -16.81 -12.38 -7.63
CA GLY A 24 -15.43 -12.14 -7.16
C GLY A 24 -14.96 -10.71 -7.39
N GLY A 25 -15.60 -9.75 -6.74
CA GLY A 25 -15.23 -8.33 -6.75
C GLY A 25 -14.24 -7.92 -5.65
N THR A 26 -14.10 -6.62 -5.47
CA THR A 26 -13.33 -5.99 -4.39
C THR A 26 -14.20 -5.04 -3.58
N GLU A 27 -13.93 -4.92 -2.29
CA GLU A 27 -14.60 -4.00 -1.36
C GLU A 27 -13.58 -3.23 -0.53
N PHE A 28 -14.00 -2.11 0.07
CA PHE A 28 -13.19 -1.39 1.06
C PHE A 28 -13.59 -1.81 2.46
N VAL A 29 -12.61 -2.16 3.29
CA VAL A 29 -12.80 -2.41 4.72
C VAL A 29 -11.96 -1.47 5.56
N GLU A 30 -12.32 -1.30 6.83
CA GLU A 30 -11.51 -0.56 7.80
C GLU A 30 -10.10 -1.15 7.90
N TRP A 31 -9.13 -0.26 8.02
CA TRP A 31 -7.73 -0.61 8.23
C TRP A 31 -7.44 -0.61 9.73
N ASP A 32 -7.09 -1.77 10.27
CA ASP A 32 -6.76 -2.01 11.68
C ASP A 32 -5.26 -2.31 11.89
N GLY A 33 -4.45 -2.26 10.83
CA GLY A 33 -3.02 -2.51 10.88
C GLY A 33 -2.20 -1.31 11.37
N ALA A 34 -0.91 -1.55 11.63
CA ALA A 34 0.01 -0.49 12.03
C ALA A 34 0.04 0.64 10.97
N GLY A 35 -0.22 1.87 11.41
CA GLY A 35 -0.13 3.06 10.55
C GLY A 35 1.30 3.33 10.06
N LEU A 36 1.53 4.46 9.37
CA LEU A 36 2.91 4.93 9.16
C LEU A 36 3.63 4.99 10.52
N ALA A 37 4.93 4.65 10.53
CA ALA A 37 5.77 4.80 11.71
C ALA A 37 5.56 6.20 12.32
N GLY A 38 5.41 6.30 13.65
CA GLY A 38 5.12 7.56 14.33
C GLY A 38 6.12 8.68 14.02
N GLU A 39 7.36 8.34 13.65
CA GLU A 39 8.40 9.30 13.19
C GLU A 39 8.09 9.88 11.79
N LEU A 40 7.40 9.10 10.96
CA LEU A 40 6.91 9.48 9.65
C LEU A 40 5.51 10.08 9.70
N VAL A 41 4.93 10.34 10.88
CA VAL A 41 3.76 11.21 11.05
C VAL A 41 4.16 12.42 11.88
N GLY A 42 3.98 13.63 11.33
CA GLY A 42 4.35 14.83 12.09
C GLY A 42 3.59 14.86 13.42
N SER A 43 4.20 15.42 14.47
CA SER A 43 3.73 15.48 15.87
C SER A 43 2.39 16.19 16.10
N ASN A 44 1.57 16.41 15.07
CA ASN A 44 0.30 17.14 15.15
C ASN A 44 -0.91 16.19 15.14
N TYR A 45 -0.72 14.93 15.54
CA TYR A 45 -1.83 14.02 15.76
C TYR A 45 -2.14 13.98 17.26
N ASP A 46 -2.95 14.94 17.71
CA ASP A 46 -3.62 14.88 18.99
C ASP A 46 -4.74 13.85 18.87
N GLY A 47 -4.43 12.59 19.20
CA GLY A 47 -5.32 11.45 19.10
C GLY A 47 -6.47 11.46 20.11
N ASP A 48 -7.27 12.54 20.14
CA ASP A 48 -8.41 12.69 21.05
C ASP A 48 -9.57 13.48 20.40
N GLY A 49 -10.05 13.00 19.26
CA GLY A 49 -11.18 13.60 18.54
C GLY A 49 -12.15 12.55 18.02
N ASP A 50 -13.30 12.45 18.69
CA ASP A 50 -14.53 11.74 18.36
C ASP A 50 -15.33 12.43 17.24
N GLY A 51 -14.64 12.89 16.19
CA GLY A 51 -15.25 13.54 15.03
C GLY A 51 -15.50 12.54 13.89
N GLU A 52 -16.70 12.54 13.32
CA GLU A 52 -16.98 12.00 11.98
C GLU A 52 -16.16 12.78 10.95
N GLU A 53 -14.87 12.48 10.85
CA GLU A 53 -13.96 13.15 9.94
C GLU A 53 -14.14 12.61 8.53
N GLU A 54 -14.54 13.51 7.62
CA GLU A 54 -14.61 13.29 6.18
C GLU A 54 -13.40 12.48 5.66
N PRO A 55 -13.62 11.50 4.76
CA PRO A 55 -12.53 10.70 4.22
C PRO A 55 -11.49 11.60 3.56
N TYR A 56 -10.22 11.42 3.93
CA TYR A 56 -9.11 12.17 3.35
C TYR A 56 -9.14 12.08 1.82
N VAL A 57 -9.27 13.23 1.16
CA VAL A 57 -9.15 13.38 -0.29
C VAL A 57 -7.78 13.98 -0.58
N PRO A 58 -6.87 13.25 -1.28
CA PRO A 58 -5.57 13.80 -1.65
C PRO A 58 -5.70 15.06 -2.49
N ARG A 59 -4.90 16.07 -2.19
CA ARG A 59 -4.77 17.31 -2.99
C ARG A 59 -3.34 17.44 -3.47
N ASP A 60 -3.12 18.15 -4.56
CA ASP A 60 -1.79 18.28 -5.17
C ASP A 60 -0.74 18.85 -4.20
N GLU A 61 -1.15 19.74 -3.30
CA GLU A 61 -0.30 20.31 -2.24
C GLU A 61 0.16 19.29 -1.18
N ASP A 62 -0.47 18.12 -1.12
CA ASP A 62 -0.09 17.03 -0.22
C ASP A 62 1.06 16.17 -0.82
N PHE A 63 1.47 16.42 -2.07
CA PHE A 63 2.50 15.68 -2.80
C PHE A 63 3.75 16.52 -3.09
N GLU A 64 4.90 15.84 -3.16
CA GLU A 64 6.15 16.41 -3.65
C GLU A 64 6.60 15.68 -4.91
N LEU A 65 7.04 16.44 -5.91
CA LEU A 65 7.57 15.89 -7.16
C LEU A 65 8.94 15.26 -6.91
N LEU A 66 9.10 14.00 -7.29
CA LEU A 66 10.36 13.27 -7.25
C LEU A 66 10.84 12.95 -8.66
N GLU A 67 11.90 13.63 -9.10
CA GLU A 67 12.59 13.35 -10.36
C GLU A 67 13.86 12.54 -10.10
N VAL A 68 14.09 11.51 -10.92
CA VAL A 68 15.26 10.62 -10.79
C VAL A 68 15.85 10.27 -12.15
N SER A 69 17.15 9.99 -12.15
CA SER A 69 17.86 9.50 -13.34
C SER A 69 17.58 8.02 -13.62
N ALA A 70 17.80 7.58 -14.86
CA ALA A 70 17.76 6.16 -15.20
C ALA A 70 18.77 5.36 -14.35
N GLY A 71 18.34 4.24 -13.79
CA GLY A 71 19.14 3.40 -12.89
C GLY A 71 19.02 3.75 -11.40
N SER A 72 18.31 4.81 -11.05
CA SER A 72 17.97 5.11 -9.65
C SER A 72 16.99 4.09 -9.07
N LEU A 73 17.13 3.81 -7.76
CA LEU A 73 16.20 3.01 -6.99
C LEU A 73 15.38 3.93 -6.07
N VAL A 74 14.06 3.83 -6.14
CA VAL A 74 13.13 4.53 -5.25
C VAL A 74 12.50 3.50 -4.32
N LEU A 75 12.68 3.67 -3.01
CA LEU A 75 12.05 2.81 -2.01
C LEU A 75 10.74 3.44 -1.55
N ILE A 76 9.64 2.70 -1.69
CA ILE A 76 8.29 3.15 -1.29
C ILE A 76 7.82 2.28 -0.14
N HIS A 77 7.54 2.89 1.00
CA HIS A 77 6.90 2.21 2.13
C HIS A 77 5.42 1.95 1.81
N GLY A 78 4.87 0.78 2.19
CA GLY A 78 3.52 0.35 1.79
C GLY A 78 2.38 1.30 2.17
N ASN A 79 2.57 2.11 3.21
CA ASN A 79 1.59 3.10 3.67
C ASN A 79 1.79 4.52 3.10
N VAL A 80 2.84 4.77 2.29
CA VAL A 80 3.08 6.10 1.70
C VAL A 80 2.13 6.34 0.54
N LEU A 81 1.40 7.45 0.61
CA LEU A 81 0.59 7.93 -0.51
C LEU A 81 1.51 8.36 -1.65
N HIS A 82 1.34 7.76 -2.82
CA HIS A 82 2.13 8.07 -4.01
C HIS A 82 1.24 8.01 -5.25
N GLN A 83 1.57 8.83 -6.24
CA GLN A 83 0.91 8.83 -7.54
C GLN A 83 1.88 9.29 -8.64
N SER A 84 1.51 9.04 -9.89
CA SER A 84 2.24 9.56 -11.04
C SER A 84 1.28 10.10 -12.08
N GLU A 85 1.56 11.29 -12.60
CA GLU A 85 0.76 11.87 -13.67
C GLU A 85 0.95 11.14 -15.01
N ARG A 86 -0.02 11.36 -15.90
CA ARG A 86 0.03 10.91 -17.29
C ARG A 86 1.28 11.48 -17.97
N ASN A 87 2.06 10.60 -18.61
CA ASN A 87 3.17 11.05 -19.46
C ASN A 87 2.62 11.71 -20.74
N THR A 88 2.92 12.99 -20.93
CA THR A 88 2.53 13.79 -22.11
C THR A 88 3.69 14.01 -23.08
N SER A 89 4.87 13.48 -22.78
CA SER A 89 6.06 13.58 -23.65
C SER A 89 6.12 12.45 -24.68
N ASP A 90 6.96 12.65 -25.71
CA ASP A 90 7.25 11.64 -26.73
C ASP A 90 8.26 10.57 -26.27
N VAL A 91 8.75 10.65 -25.03
CA VAL A 91 9.75 9.74 -24.46
C VAL A 91 9.10 8.82 -23.43
N SER A 92 9.32 7.51 -23.56
CA SER A 92 8.82 6.53 -22.59
C SER A 92 9.50 6.65 -21.23
N ARG A 93 8.72 6.50 -20.16
CA ARG A 93 9.19 6.48 -18.76
C ARG A 93 9.10 5.06 -18.19
N PHE A 94 9.98 4.17 -18.66
CA PHE A 94 9.99 2.78 -18.20
C PHE A 94 10.43 2.69 -16.74
N ALA A 95 9.72 1.88 -15.95
CA ALA A 95 10.08 1.55 -14.58
C ALA A 95 9.87 0.05 -14.36
N TYR A 96 10.77 -0.57 -13.60
CA TYR A 96 10.61 -1.94 -13.11
C TYR A 96 10.33 -1.90 -11.61
N THR A 97 9.24 -2.54 -11.18
CA THR A 97 8.79 -2.50 -9.78
C THR A 97 8.54 -3.91 -9.28
N PHE A 98 8.94 -4.18 -8.05
CA PHE A 98 8.54 -5.36 -7.29
C PHE A 98 8.21 -4.93 -5.86
N HIS A 99 7.34 -5.70 -5.20
CA HIS A 99 6.97 -5.46 -3.80
C HIS A 99 7.60 -6.54 -2.94
N VAL A 100 8.07 -6.15 -1.77
CA VAL A 100 8.61 -7.06 -0.76
C VAL A 100 7.74 -6.92 0.48
N ILE A 101 7.34 -8.05 1.02
CA ILE A 101 6.66 -8.15 2.32
C ILE A 101 7.59 -8.85 3.30
N GLU A 102 7.43 -8.55 4.59
CA GLU A 102 8.14 -9.28 5.64
C GLU A 102 7.69 -10.75 5.64
N GLY A 103 8.66 -11.66 5.71
CA GLY A 103 8.45 -13.10 5.63
C GLY A 103 8.80 -13.85 6.92
N ALA A 104 9.07 -13.13 8.01
CA ALA A 104 9.31 -13.72 9.32
C ALA A 104 8.06 -14.43 9.87
N GLU A 105 8.26 -15.44 10.72
CA GLU A 105 7.22 -16.36 11.22
C GLU A 105 6.03 -15.67 11.92
N GLU A 106 6.22 -14.44 12.39
CA GLU A 106 5.21 -13.65 13.09
C GLU A 106 4.27 -12.87 12.14
N TRP A 107 4.52 -12.89 10.83
CA TRP A 107 3.75 -12.15 9.84
C TRP A 107 2.84 -13.07 9.01
N THR A 108 1.54 -12.83 9.12
CA THR A 108 0.52 -13.52 8.33
C THR A 108 0.14 -12.68 7.11
N TYR A 109 0.30 -13.22 5.91
CA TYR A 109 -0.21 -12.58 4.70
C TYR A 109 -1.74 -12.70 4.64
N ASP A 110 -2.42 -11.58 4.41
CA ASP A 110 -3.88 -11.53 4.50
C ASP A 110 -4.56 -12.29 3.34
N GLU A 111 -5.43 -13.24 3.68
CA GLU A 111 -6.22 -14.05 2.73
C GLU A 111 -7.19 -13.21 1.91
N ARG A 112 -7.49 -11.98 2.36
CA ARG A 112 -8.31 -10.99 1.66
C ARG A 112 -7.53 -10.09 0.71
N ASN A 113 -6.20 -10.21 0.66
CA ASN A 113 -5.44 -9.53 -0.39
C ASN A 113 -5.87 -10.07 -1.76
N TRP A 114 -5.96 -9.17 -2.74
CA TRP A 114 -6.40 -9.52 -4.10
C TRP A 114 -5.45 -10.54 -4.75
N LEU A 115 -4.15 -10.41 -4.50
CA LEU A 115 -3.12 -11.34 -4.93
C LEU A 115 -2.91 -12.39 -3.84
N GLN A 116 -3.00 -13.67 -4.20
CA GLN A 116 -2.67 -14.79 -3.33
C GLN A 116 -1.53 -15.59 -3.98
N PRO A 117 -0.59 -16.14 -3.18
CA PRO A 117 0.42 -17.04 -3.72
C PRO A 117 -0.23 -18.35 -4.17
N GLU A 118 0.47 -19.08 -5.05
CA GLU A 118 0.02 -20.43 -5.44
C GLU A 118 -0.05 -21.35 -4.21
N PRO A 119 -1.07 -22.23 -4.13
CA PRO A 119 -1.25 -23.12 -2.99
C PRO A 119 0.00 -23.95 -2.70
N GLY A 120 0.58 -23.79 -1.51
CA GLY A 120 1.71 -24.57 -1.03
C GLY A 120 3.11 -24.05 -1.42
N GLU A 121 3.22 -23.05 -2.30
CA GLU A 121 4.53 -22.51 -2.71
C GLU A 121 4.91 -21.20 -2.01
N GLY A 122 3.93 -20.39 -1.60
CA GLY A 122 4.17 -19.07 -1.00
C GLY A 122 4.80 -18.07 -2.00
N PHE A 123 5.25 -16.91 -1.51
CA PHE A 123 5.99 -15.96 -2.34
C PHE A 123 7.48 -16.31 -2.44
N THR A 124 8.12 -15.93 -3.54
CA THR A 124 9.56 -16.07 -3.73
C THR A 124 10.35 -15.32 -2.65
N ARG A 125 11.32 -15.98 -2.03
CA ARG A 125 12.21 -15.35 -1.03
C ARG A 125 13.24 -14.46 -1.71
N LEU A 126 13.46 -13.26 -1.15
CA LEU A 126 14.46 -12.31 -1.66
C LEU A 126 15.90 -12.79 -1.43
N TYR A 127 16.17 -13.31 -0.23
CA TYR A 127 17.47 -13.89 0.09
C TYR A 127 17.51 -15.35 -0.37
N ALA A 128 18.56 -15.72 -1.09
CA ALA A 128 18.90 -17.12 -1.28
C ALA A 128 19.12 -17.76 0.11
N GLN A 129 18.73 -19.02 0.30
CA GLN A 129 19.15 -19.76 1.49
C GLN A 129 20.69 -19.72 1.53
N SER A 130 21.25 -19.07 2.54
CA SER A 130 22.68 -19.11 2.79
C SER A 130 23.05 -20.57 3.08
N TYR A 131 23.98 -21.11 2.30
CA TYR A 131 24.63 -22.38 2.59
C TYR A 131 25.34 -22.36 3.94
#